data_AF-F9F8A8-F1
#
_entry.id   AF-F9F8A8-F1
#
_cell.length_a   1.000
_cell.length_b   1.000
_cell.length_c   1.000
_cell.angle_alpha   90.00
_cell.angle_beta   90.00
_cell.angle_gamma   90.00
#
_symmetry.space_group_name_H-M   'P 1'
#
loop_
_entity.id
_entity.type
_entity.pdbx_description
1 polymer ?
#
loop_
_entity_poly.entity_id
_entity_poly.type
_entity_poly.pdbx_seq_one_letter_code
_entity_poly.pdbx_strand_id
1 'polypeptide(L)'
;DPEFDIEKDFAGYDHNCLFGIERACDDDDEEQCAKPGSVHRIPWIFENPEFVANDFISDIKQGTCGNCWWLAALASVRLRKQLMEKICVARDEDCGVYGFVFYRDGGWISTVVDDNLYLTEEDFNQDVYDGTGKRARLYKKQKQTGSEALFFSKCGGANETWVPLLEKAFAKIHGDYAALDYGWAGTAVEDLTGGVTTVIQGDRVLRKERLWRELLGSGEGDFLFSLSTGSQGNKYRNGLILRHDYSILHAIQIEDELGNTVSLVKIRNPWGEKSPSGHGEWGGAWSDGSEEWTPFMMKKLRHKFRDDGTFWMSFHDMLENFRWIYRTRLFDKRWTATQRWMSVGVPWLGGYLKKRFIVEVQQEGMVVLVLSQ
;
A
#
# COMPACT_ATOMS: atom_id res chain seq x y z
N ASP A 1 -18.09 -11.11 -13.15
CA ASP A 1 -17.02 -12.05 -13.53
C ASP A 1 -17.18 -13.27 -12.64
N PRO A 2 -17.52 -14.45 -13.17
CA PRO A 2 -17.80 -15.62 -12.33
C PRO A 2 -16.56 -16.15 -11.60
N GLU A 3 -15.34 -15.80 -12.04
CA GLU A 3 -14.10 -16.31 -11.43
C GLU A 3 -13.68 -15.52 -10.18
N PHE A 4 -14.22 -14.31 -9.98
CA PHE A 4 -13.96 -13.47 -8.81
C PHE A 4 -15.26 -12.83 -8.30
N ASP A 5 -16.25 -13.68 -8.01
CA ASP A 5 -17.55 -13.28 -7.47
C ASP A 5 -17.57 -13.52 -5.95
N ILE A 6 -17.14 -12.52 -5.19
CA ILE A 6 -16.96 -12.65 -3.74
C ILE A 6 -18.28 -12.88 -2.98
N GLU A 7 -19.41 -12.47 -3.55
CA GLU A 7 -20.74 -12.65 -2.94
C GLU A 7 -21.16 -14.12 -3.01
N LYS A 8 -21.04 -14.72 -4.21
CA LYS A 8 -21.31 -16.16 -4.37
C LYS A 8 -20.30 -17.02 -3.62
N ASP A 9 -19.01 -16.67 -3.69
CA ASP A 9 -17.94 -17.40 -3.02
C ASP A 9 -18.15 -17.42 -1.49
N PHE A 10 -18.58 -16.28 -0.92
CA PHE A 10 -18.91 -16.18 0.49
C PHE A 10 -20.18 -16.96 0.85
N ALA A 11 -21.26 -16.82 0.08
CA ALA A 11 -22.52 -17.52 0.32
C ALA A 11 -22.42 -19.04 0.15
N GLY A 12 -21.55 -19.50 -0.75
CA GLY A 12 -21.26 -20.92 -0.99
C GLY A 12 -20.30 -21.54 0.03
N TYR A 13 -19.63 -20.72 0.85
CA TYR A 13 -18.49 -21.14 1.69
C TYR A 13 -17.35 -21.77 0.85
N ASP A 14 -17.21 -21.35 -0.40
CA ASP A 14 -16.24 -21.89 -1.35
C ASP A 14 -14.83 -21.33 -1.13
N HIS A 15 -14.73 -20.12 -0.55
CA HIS A 15 -13.50 -19.56 0.01
C HIS A 15 -12.36 -19.30 -0.99
N ASN A 16 -12.63 -19.34 -2.29
CA ASN A 16 -11.63 -19.17 -3.36
C ASN A 16 -11.03 -17.76 -3.39
N CYS A 17 -11.82 -16.73 -3.04
CA CYS A 17 -11.37 -15.35 -3.05
C CYS A 17 -10.63 -14.93 -1.76
N LEU A 18 -10.57 -15.81 -0.76
CA LEU A 18 -10.02 -15.50 0.58
C LEU A 18 -8.78 -16.32 0.95
N PHE A 19 -8.64 -17.56 0.49
CA PHE A 19 -7.62 -18.49 1.03
C PHE A 19 -6.62 -19.02 -0.01
N GLY A 20 -6.77 -18.63 -1.28
CA GLY A 20 -5.89 -19.04 -2.37
C GLY A 20 -5.79 -20.54 -2.61
N ILE A 21 -4.81 -20.94 -3.43
CA ILE A 21 -4.67 -22.32 -3.93
C ILE A 21 -3.88 -23.22 -2.96
N GLU A 22 -3.10 -22.67 -2.02
CA GLU A 22 -2.12 -23.42 -1.19
C GLU A 22 -2.23 -23.17 0.33
N ARG A 23 -3.41 -23.30 0.94
CA ARG A 23 -3.45 -23.52 2.41
C ARG A 23 -4.31 -24.74 2.77
N ALA A 24 -3.63 -25.87 2.94
CA ALA A 24 -3.95 -26.76 4.04
C ALA A 24 -3.64 -25.98 5.33
N CYS A 25 -4.63 -25.85 6.18
CA CYS A 25 -4.45 -25.34 7.54
C CYS A 25 -3.45 -26.26 8.23
N ASP A 26 -2.21 -25.83 8.42
CA ASP A 26 -1.36 -26.45 9.45
C ASP A 26 -1.96 -26.03 10.79
N ASP A 27 -2.47 -27.01 11.53
CA ASP A 27 -3.28 -26.90 12.75
C ASP A 27 -2.57 -26.27 13.98
N ASP A 28 -1.36 -25.71 13.85
CA ASP A 28 -0.50 -25.38 15.00
C ASP A 28 -0.24 -23.88 15.26
N ASP A 29 -0.75 -22.94 14.44
CA ASP A 29 -0.70 -21.50 14.75
C ASP A 29 -2.09 -20.98 15.14
N GLU A 30 -2.34 -20.88 16.46
CA GLU A 30 -3.54 -20.31 17.09
C GLU A 30 -3.78 -18.80 16.81
N GLU A 31 -3.10 -18.19 15.83
CA GLU A 31 -3.56 -16.90 15.26
C GLU A 31 -4.62 -17.19 14.21
N GLN A 32 -5.84 -17.45 14.71
CA GLN A 32 -7.05 -17.60 13.92
C GLN A 32 -7.15 -16.38 12.97
N CYS A 33 -6.79 -16.57 11.69
CA CYS A 33 -6.92 -15.54 10.68
C CYS A 33 -8.38 -15.09 10.70
N ALA A 34 -8.65 -13.88 11.19
CA ALA A 34 -10.00 -13.39 11.32
C ALA A 34 -10.66 -13.49 9.95
N LYS A 35 -11.92 -13.94 9.93
CA LYS A 35 -12.67 -14.15 8.69
C LYS A 35 -13.65 -12.98 8.52
N PRO A 36 -13.95 -12.56 7.29
CA PRO A 36 -15.00 -11.59 7.07
C PRO A 36 -16.35 -12.16 7.52
N GLY A 37 -17.21 -11.32 8.08
CA GLY A 37 -18.52 -11.72 8.60
C GLY A 37 -19.65 -11.63 7.58
N SER A 38 -19.55 -10.71 6.61
CA SER A 38 -20.57 -10.55 5.56
C SER A 38 -19.99 -9.89 4.30
N VAL A 39 -20.77 -9.92 3.21
CA VAL A 39 -20.45 -9.26 1.94
C VAL A 39 -21.63 -8.39 1.53
N HIS A 40 -21.37 -7.12 1.22
CA HIS A 40 -22.40 -6.20 0.76
C HIS A 40 -21.90 -5.22 -0.29
N ARG A 41 -22.83 -4.68 -1.07
CA ARG A 41 -22.60 -3.62 -2.07
C ARG A 41 -22.33 -2.27 -1.40
N ILE A 42 -21.66 -1.35 -2.09
CA ILE A 42 -21.37 -0.01 -1.59
C ILE A 42 -22.63 0.74 -1.10
N PRO A 43 -23.79 0.72 -1.79
CA PRO A 43 -25.01 1.40 -1.32
C PRO A 43 -25.60 0.85 -0.02
N TRP A 44 -25.24 -0.37 0.38
CA TRP A 44 -25.59 -0.89 1.69
C TRP A 44 -24.68 -0.29 2.78
N ILE A 45 -23.38 -0.25 2.50
CA ILE A 45 -22.34 0.11 3.46
C ILE A 45 -22.27 1.63 3.68
N PHE A 46 -22.48 2.43 2.64
CA PHE A 46 -22.27 3.87 2.67
C PHE A 46 -23.57 4.63 2.39
N GLU A 47 -23.81 5.70 3.16
CA GLU A 47 -25.00 6.54 2.96
C GLU A 47 -24.86 7.45 1.73
N ASN A 48 -23.67 8.03 1.53
CA ASN A 48 -23.37 8.92 0.39
C ASN A 48 -22.00 8.57 -0.18
N PRO A 49 -21.87 7.42 -0.86
CA PRO A 49 -20.57 6.96 -1.34
C PRO A 49 -20.00 7.90 -2.39
N GLU A 50 -18.72 8.20 -2.23
CA GLU A 50 -17.91 8.88 -3.24
C GLU A 50 -16.75 7.97 -3.59
N PHE A 51 -16.40 7.86 -4.88
CA PHE A 51 -15.19 7.12 -5.25
C PHE A 51 -13.96 7.82 -4.66
N VAL A 52 -13.84 9.12 -4.90
CA VAL A 52 -12.77 10.00 -4.37
C VAL A 52 -13.38 11.35 -4.01
N ALA A 53 -13.25 11.78 -2.76
CA ALA A 53 -13.77 13.07 -2.30
C ALA A 53 -12.75 14.21 -2.50
N ASN A 54 -11.46 13.93 -2.30
CA ASN A 54 -10.39 14.94 -2.34
C ASN A 54 -9.11 14.43 -3.02
N ASP A 55 -9.12 14.21 -4.34
CA ASP A 55 -7.90 13.91 -5.13
C ASP A 55 -6.97 12.84 -4.53
N PHE A 56 -7.53 11.77 -3.96
CA PHE A 56 -6.80 10.66 -3.32
C PHE A 56 -5.97 11.05 -2.09
N ILE A 57 -6.21 12.24 -1.51
CA ILE A 57 -5.47 12.78 -0.35
C ILE A 57 -5.89 12.09 0.95
N SER A 58 -7.12 11.56 0.98
CA SER A 58 -7.71 10.86 2.12
C SER A 58 -6.75 9.85 2.74
N ASP A 59 -6.72 9.74 4.06
CA ASP A 59 -5.88 8.74 4.71
C ASP A 59 -6.22 7.33 4.21
N ILE A 60 -5.20 6.48 4.14
CA ILE A 60 -5.34 5.05 3.86
C ILE A 60 -5.08 4.33 5.16
N LYS A 61 -5.95 3.39 5.51
CA LYS A 61 -5.82 2.56 6.71
C LYS A 61 -5.84 1.09 6.32
N GLN A 62 -4.89 0.35 6.87
CA GLN A 62 -4.84 -1.10 6.75
C GLN A 62 -6.03 -1.73 7.48
N GLY A 63 -6.60 -2.76 6.87
CA GLY A 63 -7.56 -3.65 7.51
C GLY A 63 -6.89 -4.85 8.17
N THR A 64 -7.56 -5.99 8.09
CA THR A 64 -7.11 -7.22 8.76
C THR A 64 -6.01 -7.99 7.99
N CYS A 65 -5.85 -7.73 6.68
CA CYS A 65 -4.83 -8.38 5.84
C CYS A 65 -3.42 -7.80 6.09
N GLY A 66 -2.37 -8.62 6.05
CA GLY A 66 -0.96 -8.21 6.15
C GLY A 66 -0.38 -7.52 4.92
N ASN A 67 -1.18 -6.73 4.20
CA ASN A 67 -0.80 -6.07 2.95
C ASN A 67 -0.16 -4.67 3.13
N CYS A 68 0.50 -4.44 4.27
CA CYS A 68 1.18 -3.20 4.58
C CYS A 68 2.11 -2.71 3.47
N TRP A 69 2.80 -3.64 2.79
CA TRP A 69 3.68 -3.39 1.66
C TRP A 69 2.96 -2.71 0.49
N TRP A 70 1.75 -3.15 0.17
CA TRP A 70 0.92 -2.61 -0.90
C TRP A 70 0.38 -1.23 -0.52
N LEU A 71 -0.11 -1.07 0.70
CA LEU A 71 -0.59 0.23 1.18
C LEU A 71 0.54 1.26 1.30
N ALA A 72 1.74 0.83 1.69
CA ALA A 72 2.93 1.67 1.71
C ALA A 72 3.33 2.13 0.30
N ALA A 73 3.23 1.25 -0.70
CA ALA A 73 3.43 1.62 -2.10
C ALA A 73 2.35 2.60 -2.56
N LEU A 74 1.08 2.30 -2.30
CA LEU A 74 -0.07 3.10 -2.71
C LEU A 74 -0.02 4.52 -2.13
N ALA A 75 0.38 4.67 -0.87
CA ALA A 75 0.53 5.97 -0.23
C ALA A 75 1.63 6.84 -0.84
N SER A 76 2.64 6.25 -1.49
CA SER A 76 3.65 6.99 -2.29
C SER A 76 3.13 7.28 -3.71
N VAL A 77 2.46 6.32 -4.35
CA VAL A 77 1.92 6.45 -5.72
C VAL A 77 0.83 7.54 -5.80
N ARG A 78 -0.06 7.61 -4.79
CA ARG A 78 -1.17 8.58 -4.77
C ARG A 78 -0.73 10.04 -4.80
N LEU A 79 0.51 10.32 -4.39
CA LEU A 79 1.09 11.67 -4.45
C LEU A 79 1.23 12.18 -5.89
N ARG A 80 1.18 11.27 -6.88
CA ARG A 80 1.20 11.59 -8.30
C ARG A 80 -0.17 11.36 -8.90
N LYS A 81 -0.99 12.40 -8.93
CA LYS A 81 -2.36 12.36 -9.49
C LYS A 81 -2.45 11.70 -10.87
N GLN A 82 -1.50 12.00 -11.76
CA GLN A 82 -1.44 11.41 -13.11
C GLN A 82 -1.24 9.88 -13.12
N LEU A 83 -0.62 9.31 -12.09
CA LEU A 83 -0.52 7.85 -11.96
C LEU A 83 -1.85 7.27 -11.49
N MET A 84 -2.50 7.89 -10.50
CA MET A 84 -3.82 7.46 -10.04
C MET A 84 -4.88 7.53 -11.13
N GLU A 85 -4.84 8.56 -11.99
CA GLU A 85 -5.73 8.67 -13.16
C GLU A 85 -5.47 7.58 -14.22
N LYS A 86 -4.25 7.05 -14.31
CA LYS A 86 -3.92 5.92 -15.18
C LYS A 86 -4.34 4.58 -14.58
N ILE A 87 -4.32 4.46 -13.25
CA ILE A 87 -4.70 3.24 -12.54
C ILE A 87 -6.22 3.13 -12.47
N CYS A 88 -6.92 4.21 -12.09
CA CYS A 88 -8.37 4.26 -11.95
C CYS A 88 -9.01 4.85 -13.21
N VAL A 89 -9.34 3.99 -14.20
CA VAL A 89 -9.59 4.44 -15.59
C VAL A 89 -11.05 4.70 -15.94
N ALA A 90 -11.98 3.90 -15.41
CA ALA A 90 -13.39 3.96 -15.79
C ALA A 90 -14.26 3.44 -14.65
N ARG A 91 -15.48 3.95 -14.54
CA ARG A 91 -16.46 3.49 -13.57
C ARG A 91 -17.88 3.87 -14.00
N ASP A 92 -18.82 3.08 -13.52
CA ASP A 92 -20.26 3.32 -13.59
C ASP A 92 -20.82 3.02 -12.19
N GLU A 93 -20.96 4.05 -11.37
CA GLU A 93 -21.39 3.91 -9.97
C GLU A 93 -22.86 3.46 -9.87
N ASP A 94 -23.70 3.78 -10.85
CA ASP A 94 -25.10 3.37 -10.89
C ASP A 94 -25.23 1.85 -11.12
N CYS A 95 -24.32 1.27 -11.91
CA CYS A 95 -24.22 -0.18 -12.10
C CYS A 95 -23.35 -0.86 -11.02
N GLY A 96 -22.54 -0.10 -10.28
CA GLY A 96 -21.59 -0.60 -9.30
C GLY A 96 -20.39 -1.31 -9.94
N VAL A 97 -19.85 -0.75 -11.03
CA VAL A 97 -18.75 -1.37 -11.80
C VAL A 97 -17.56 -0.41 -11.89
N TYR A 98 -16.36 -0.92 -11.60
CA TYR A 98 -15.14 -0.13 -11.54
C TYR A 98 -14.01 -0.81 -12.31
N GLY A 99 -13.32 -0.04 -13.15
CA GLY A 99 -12.23 -0.48 -14.02
C GLY A 99 -10.88 0.09 -13.58
N PHE A 100 -9.90 -0.80 -13.49
CA PHE A 100 -8.54 -0.50 -13.06
C PHE A 100 -7.51 -1.02 -14.05
N VAL A 101 -6.32 -0.41 -14.05
CA VAL A 101 -5.19 -0.81 -14.89
C VAL A 101 -3.94 -0.98 -14.02
N PHE A 102 -3.27 -2.11 -14.21
CA PHE A 102 -2.04 -2.49 -13.53
C PHE A 102 -0.98 -2.89 -14.55
N TYR A 103 0.28 -2.80 -14.17
CA TYR A 103 1.39 -3.32 -14.93
C TYR A 103 1.75 -4.70 -14.39
N ARG A 104 1.79 -5.71 -15.25
CA ARG A 104 2.17 -7.07 -14.85
C ARG A 104 2.84 -7.76 -16.02
N ASP A 105 3.88 -8.52 -15.74
CA ASP A 105 4.59 -9.30 -16.75
C ASP A 105 4.98 -8.45 -17.98
N GLY A 106 5.50 -7.24 -17.69
CA GLY A 106 6.00 -6.32 -18.70
C GLY A 106 4.94 -5.66 -19.59
N GLY A 107 3.65 -5.78 -19.25
CA GLY A 107 2.54 -5.18 -19.99
C GLY A 107 1.49 -4.55 -19.08
N TRP A 108 0.74 -3.60 -19.62
CA TRP A 108 -0.43 -3.05 -18.93
C TRP A 108 -1.64 -3.96 -19.14
N ILE A 109 -2.26 -4.38 -18.04
CA ILE A 109 -3.46 -5.19 -18.00
C ILE A 109 -4.61 -4.39 -17.38
N SER A 110 -5.83 -4.59 -17.88
CA SER A 110 -7.03 -3.99 -17.30
C SER A 110 -7.83 -5.04 -16.53
N THR A 111 -8.40 -4.66 -15.40
CA THR A 111 -9.33 -5.49 -14.63
C THR A 111 -10.58 -4.69 -14.27
N VAL A 112 -11.70 -5.38 -14.15
CA VAL A 112 -12.99 -4.80 -13.78
C VAL A 112 -13.53 -5.55 -12.57
N VAL A 113 -14.03 -4.82 -11.58
CA VAL A 113 -14.64 -5.37 -10.36
C VAL A 113 -16.01 -4.76 -10.13
N ASP A 114 -16.91 -5.53 -9.54
CA ASP A 114 -18.12 -4.99 -8.92
C ASP A 114 -17.81 -4.36 -7.54
N ASP A 115 -18.80 -3.72 -6.94
CA ASP A 115 -18.72 -3.01 -5.67
C ASP A 115 -19.16 -3.80 -4.44
N ASN A 116 -19.26 -5.13 -4.52
CA ASN A 116 -19.32 -5.94 -3.30
C ASN A 116 -18.01 -5.81 -2.53
N LEU A 117 -18.08 -5.64 -1.21
CA LEU A 117 -16.94 -5.57 -0.30
C LEU A 117 -17.19 -6.47 0.91
N TYR A 118 -16.10 -6.96 1.51
CA TYR A 118 -16.14 -7.74 2.75
C TYR A 118 -16.26 -6.82 3.97
N LEU A 119 -17.14 -7.20 4.90
CA LEU A 119 -17.38 -6.52 6.16
C LEU A 119 -16.89 -7.37 7.32
N THR A 120 -16.50 -6.70 8.40
CA THR A 120 -15.99 -7.36 9.61
C THR A 120 -17.06 -8.13 10.37
N GLU A 121 -18.27 -7.59 10.41
CA GLU A 121 -19.37 -8.13 11.22
C GLU A 121 -20.32 -8.96 10.36
N GLU A 122 -20.91 -9.99 10.98
CA GLU A 122 -21.92 -10.84 10.35
C GLU A 122 -23.22 -10.08 10.08
N ASP A 123 -24.09 -10.66 9.25
CA ASP A 123 -25.42 -10.12 9.06
C ASP A 123 -26.26 -10.24 10.33
N PHE A 124 -27.14 -9.25 10.54
CA PHE A 124 -28.02 -9.23 11.70
C PHE A 124 -28.91 -10.49 11.71
N ASN A 125 -28.62 -11.39 12.65
CA ASN A 125 -29.41 -12.58 12.91
C ASN A 125 -29.82 -12.60 14.39
N GLN A 126 -31.12 -12.45 14.66
CA GLN A 126 -31.67 -12.56 16.01
C GLN A 126 -32.96 -13.38 16.00
N ASP A 127 -33.07 -14.31 16.95
CA ASP A 127 -34.25 -15.16 17.13
C ASP A 127 -35.48 -14.40 17.68
N VAL A 128 -35.27 -13.20 18.25
CA VAL A 128 -36.34 -12.42 18.86
C VAL A 128 -37.02 -11.53 17.83
N TYR A 129 -38.27 -11.85 17.50
CA TYR A 129 -39.09 -11.12 16.53
C TYR A 129 -39.23 -9.63 16.87
N ASP A 130 -38.82 -8.77 15.94
CA ASP A 130 -39.04 -7.32 15.96
C ASP A 130 -39.76 -6.88 14.67
N GLY A 131 -41.10 -6.84 14.71
CA GLY A 131 -41.91 -6.39 13.58
C GLY A 131 -41.69 -4.91 13.18
N THR A 132 -40.98 -4.12 13.99
CA THR A 132 -40.64 -2.73 13.64
C THR A 132 -39.35 -2.63 12.83
N GLY A 133 -38.49 -3.65 12.87
CA GLY A 133 -37.15 -3.66 12.26
C GLY A 133 -36.19 -2.62 12.85
N LYS A 134 -36.49 -2.05 14.03
CA LYS A 134 -35.63 -1.03 14.66
C LYS A 134 -34.29 -1.63 15.05
N ARG A 135 -34.27 -2.87 15.53
CA ARG A 135 -33.03 -3.54 15.97
C ARG A 135 -32.09 -3.80 14.80
N ALA A 136 -32.62 -4.33 13.69
CA ALA A 136 -31.85 -4.57 12.47
C ALA A 136 -31.26 -3.26 11.90
N ARG A 137 -32.06 -2.19 11.82
CA ARG A 137 -31.57 -0.87 11.35
C ARG A 137 -30.50 -0.28 12.27
N LEU A 138 -30.67 -0.43 13.59
CA LEU A 138 -29.67 0.02 14.56
C LEU A 138 -28.37 -0.77 14.43
N TYR A 139 -28.46 -2.10 14.28
CA TYR A 139 -27.31 -2.96 14.07
C TYR A 139 -26.55 -2.56 12.81
N LYS A 140 -27.24 -2.47 11.67
CA LYS A 140 -26.63 -2.02 10.41
C LYS A 140 -25.88 -0.71 10.59
N LYS A 141 -26.54 0.30 11.19
CA LYS A 141 -25.95 1.62 11.43
C LYS A 141 -24.69 1.57 12.31
N GLN A 142 -24.61 0.63 13.25
CA GLN A 142 -23.50 0.52 14.19
C GLN A 142 -22.37 -0.38 13.70
N LYS A 143 -22.67 -1.41 12.90
CA LYS A 143 -21.76 -2.53 12.60
C LYS A 143 -21.42 -2.69 11.13
N GLN A 144 -22.28 -2.19 10.23
CA GLN A 144 -22.18 -2.41 8.79
C GLN A 144 -22.23 -1.10 7.98
N THR A 145 -22.03 0.06 8.63
CA THR A 145 -22.11 1.38 7.95
C THR A 145 -20.78 2.14 8.07
N GLY A 146 -20.32 2.69 6.95
CA GLY A 146 -19.11 3.50 6.83
C GLY A 146 -17.82 2.70 6.70
N SER A 147 -16.71 3.40 6.46
CA SER A 147 -15.39 2.80 6.20
C SER A 147 -14.91 1.84 7.30
N GLU A 148 -15.27 2.10 8.55
CA GLU A 148 -14.87 1.26 9.69
C GLU A 148 -15.52 -0.12 9.71
N ALA A 149 -16.61 -0.33 8.95
CA ALA A 149 -17.26 -1.63 8.82
C ALA A 149 -16.50 -2.60 7.88
N LEU A 150 -15.60 -2.07 7.03
CA LEU A 150 -14.85 -2.86 6.07
C LEU A 150 -13.83 -3.77 6.78
N PHE A 151 -13.70 -4.99 6.26
CA PHE A 151 -12.78 -5.99 6.81
C PHE A 151 -11.33 -5.78 6.35
N PHE A 152 -11.17 -5.36 5.09
CA PHE A 152 -9.87 -5.08 4.48
C PHE A 152 -9.55 -3.56 4.49
N SER A 153 -8.68 -3.11 3.61
CA SER A 153 -8.19 -1.73 3.61
C SER A 153 -9.30 -0.74 3.36
N LYS A 154 -9.19 0.44 3.99
CA LYS A 154 -10.24 1.45 3.99
C LYS A 154 -9.67 2.86 3.86
N CYS A 155 -10.51 3.76 3.36
CA CYS A 155 -10.22 5.19 3.38
C CYS A 155 -10.47 5.76 4.78
N GLY A 156 -9.71 6.78 5.18
CA GLY A 156 -9.97 7.56 6.39
C GLY A 156 -11.20 8.45 6.26
N GLY A 157 -11.59 8.82 5.04
CA GLY A 157 -12.88 9.44 4.77
C GLY A 157 -14.02 8.43 4.92
N ALA A 158 -15.07 8.80 5.63
CA ALA A 158 -16.15 7.89 6.02
C ALA A 158 -16.97 7.33 4.84
N ASN A 159 -16.92 7.98 3.67
CA ASN A 159 -17.69 7.62 2.48
C ASN A 159 -16.83 7.40 1.23
N GLU A 160 -15.49 7.41 1.36
CA GLU A 160 -14.60 7.22 0.21
C GLU A 160 -14.33 5.73 -0.04
N THR A 161 -14.39 5.32 -1.30
CA THR A 161 -14.42 3.90 -1.67
C THR A 161 -13.28 3.45 -2.60
N TRP A 162 -12.42 4.35 -3.04
CA TRP A 162 -11.36 4.01 -4.00
C TRP A 162 -10.33 3.00 -3.46
N VAL A 163 -9.93 3.07 -2.18
CA VAL A 163 -8.96 2.14 -1.59
C VAL A 163 -9.48 0.70 -1.58
N PRO A 164 -10.64 0.38 -0.97
CA PRO A 164 -11.12 -1.00 -0.93
C PRO A 164 -11.42 -1.58 -2.32
N LEU A 165 -11.92 -0.75 -3.25
CA LEU A 165 -12.16 -1.18 -4.64
C LEU A 165 -10.86 -1.46 -5.40
N LEU A 166 -9.83 -0.62 -5.20
CA LEU A 166 -8.51 -0.82 -5.81
C LEU A 166 -7.81 -2.05 -5.23
N GLU A 167 -7.92 -2.28 -3.92
CA GLU A 167 -7.42 -3.47 -3.24
C GLU A 167 -8.09 -4.72 -3.78
N LYS A 168 -9.42 -4.71 -3.95
CA LYS A 168 -10.17 -5.82 -4.56
C LYS A 168 -9.69 -6.13 -5.97
N ALA A 169 -9.48 -5.09 -6.79
CA ALA A 169 -8.98 -5.24 -8.14
C ALA A 169 -7.54 -5.78 -8.16
N PHE A 170 -6.72 -5.39 -7.19
CA PHE A 170 -5.37 -5.89 -7.01
C PHE A 170 -5.38 -7.37 -6.56
N ALA A 171 -6.18 -7.73 -5.55
CA ALA A 171 -6.39 -9.11 -5.11
C ALA A 171 -6.81 -10.00 -6.28
N LYS A 172 -7.79 -9.53 -7.08
CA LYS A 172 -8.27 -10.25 -8.26
C LYS A 172 -7.17 -10.57 -9.27
N ILE A 173 -6.29 -9.63 -9.60
CA ILE A 173 -5.21 -9.93 -10.55
C ILE A 173 -4.21 -10.91 -9.93
N HIS A 174 -3.98 -10.86 -8.62
CA HIS A 174 -3.06 -11.76 -7.91
C HIS A 174 -3.66 -13.13 -7.54
N GLY A 175 -4.98 -13.28 -7.67
CA GLY A 175 -5.73 -14.52 -7.45
C GLY A 175 -6.81 -14.35 -6.39
N ASP A 176 -6.43 -13.85 -5.22
CA ASP A 176 -7.28 -13.75 -4.03
C ASP A 176 -6.73 -12.73 -3.02
N TYR A 177 -7.44 -12.51 -1.92
CA TYR A 177 -6.99 -11.58 -0.86
C TYR A 177 -5.82 -12.13 -0.02
N ALA A 178 -5.69 -13.44 0.16
CA ALA A 178 -4.56 -14.02 0.88
C ALA A 178 -3.25 -13.92 0.10
N ALA A 179 -3.30 -13.87 -1.24
CA ALA A 179 -2.14 -13.59 -2.08
C ALA A 179 -1.53 -12.20 -1.83
N LEU A 180 -2.25 -11.30 -1.15
CA LEU A 180 -1.74 -10.00 -0.74
C LEU A 180 -1.09 -10.00 0.65
N ASP A 181 -1.22 -11.11 1.39
CA ASP A 181 -0.63 -11.27 2.71
C ASP A 181 0.88 -11.44 2.58
N TYR A 182 1.61 -10.46 3.11
CA TYR A 182 3.05 -10.28 2.94
C TYR A 182 3.49 -10.00 1.50
N GLY A 183 4.48 -9.13 1.38
CA GLY A 183 5.05 -8.74 0.08
C GLY A 183 6.07 -7.65 0.27
N TRP A 184 6.62 -7.15 -0.84
CA TRP A 184 7.67 -6.12 -0.81
C TRP A 184 7.13 -4.85 -1.45
N ALA A 185 7.15 -3.71 -0.76
CA ALA A 185 6.53 -2.49 -1.27
C ALA A 185 7.05 -2.11 -2.68
N GLY A 186 8.31 -2.44 -2.97
CA GLY A 186 8.90 -2.32 -4.29
C GLY A 186 8.10 -2.95 -5.43
N THR A 187 7.61 -4.18 -5.26
CA THR A 187 6.85 -4.88 -6.31
C THR A 187 5.47 -4.26 -6.50
N ALA A 188 4.83 -3.80 -5.43
CA ALA A 188 3.55 -3.07 -5.56
C ALA A 188 3.72 -1.76 -6.33
N VAL A 189 4.81 -1.01 -6.11
CA VAL A 189 5.05 0.20 -6.91
C VAL A 189 5.30 -0.15 -8.37
N GLU A 190 6.01 -1.24 -8.67
CA GLU A 190 6.18 -1.73 -10.05
C GLU A 190 4.84 -2.06 -10.69
N ASP A 191 3.98 -2.81 -10.00
CA ASP A 191 2.68 -3.23 -10.52
C ASP A 191 1.70 -2.05 -10.69
N LEU A 192 1.81 -1.02 -9.85
CA LEU A 192 0.97 0.18 -9.97
C LEU A 192 1.48 1.15 -11.04
N THR A 193 2.76 1.12 -11.40
CA THR A 193 3.37 2.22 -12.19
C THR A 193 4.11 1.80 -13.45
N GLY A 194 4.44 0.51 -13.60
CA GLY A 194 5.38 0.02 -14.61
C GLY A 194 6.82 0.48 -14.38
N GLY A 195 7.12 1.01 -13.19
CA GLY A 195 8.46 1.40 -12.76
C GLY A 195 9.37 0.21 -12.52
N VAL A 196 10.61 0.50 -12.11
CA VAL A 196 11.61 -0.53 -11.75
C VAL A 196 12.25 -0.18 -10.42
N THR A 197 12.15 -1.09 -9.47
CA THR A 197 12.61 -0.93 -8.09
C THR A 197 14.03 -1.44 -7.92
N THR A 198 14.84 -0.61 -7.25
CA THR A 198 16.12 -1.02 -6.68
C THR A 198 15.97 -1.07 -5.16
N VAL A 199 16.35 -2.19 -4.55
CA VAL A 199 16.40 -2.33 -3.09
C VAL A 199 17.75 -1.83 -2.61
N ILE A 200 17.74 -0.82 -1.74
CA ILE A 200 18.94 -0.24 -1.13
C ILE A 200 18.93 -0.59 0.35
N GLN A 201 20.07 -1.03 0.88
CA GLN A 201 20.20 -1.26 2.31
C GLN A 201 20.57 0.06 3.01
N GLY A 202 19.78 0.49 4.00
CA GLY A 202 19.90 1.81 4.64
C GLY A 202 21.27 2.08 5.27
N ASP A 203 21.82 1.11 6.00
CA ASP A 203 23.12 1.18 6.68
C ASP A 203 24.32 1.12 5.71
N ARG A 204 24.10 0.80 4.43
CA ARG A 204 25.17 0.60 3.43
C ARG A 204 25.16 1.59 2.28
N VAL A 205 24.49 2.73 2.46
CA VAL A 205 24.45 3.80 1.45
C VAL A 205 25.79 4.55 1.40
N LEU A 206 26.60 4.25 0.37
CA LEU A 206 27.89 4.93 0.15
C LEU A 206 27.73 6.37 -0.34
N ARG A 207 26.77 6.63 -1.23
CA ARG A 207 26.54 7.95 -1.86
C ARG A 207 25.29 8.61 -1.27
N LYS A 208 25.35 8.99 0.01
CA LYS A 208 24.24 9.60 0.75
C LYS A 208 23.67 10.85 0.06
N GLU A 209 24.53 11.72 -0.46
CA GLU A 209 24.08 12.95 -1.14
C GLU A 209 23.40 12.73 -2.49
N ARG A 210 23.68 11.60 -3.14
CA ARG A 210 22.92 11.23 -4.34
C ARG A 210 21.52 10.80 -3.95
N LEU A 211 21.40 9.92 -2.96
CA LEU A 211 20.12 9.43 -2.47
C LEU A 211 19.27 10.58 -1.94
N TRP A 212 19.87 11.50 -1.18
CA TRP A 212 19.18 12.68 -0.66
C TRP A 212 18.61 13.56 -1.77
N ARG A 213 19.39 13.87 -2.82
CA ARG A 213 18.89 14.64 -3.97
C ARG A 213 17.75 13.94 -4.70
N GLU A 214 17.79 12.62 -4.79
CA GLU A 214 16.71 11.83 -5.39
C GLU A 214 15.45 11.85 -4.50
N LEU A 215 15.61 11.81 -3.16
CA LEU A 215 14.52 11.93 -2.19
C LEU A 215 13.87 13.31 -2.18
N LEU A 216 14.63 14.39 -2.34
CA LEU A 216 14.08 15.75 -2.48
C LEU A 216 13.11 15.85 -3.67
N GLY A 217 13.27 15.00 -4.68
CA GLY A 217 12.35 14.86 -5.81
C GLY A 217 11.19 13.89 -5.57
N SER A 218 10.92 13.42 -4.36
CA SER A 218 9.92 12.35 -4.09
C SER A 218 8.47 12.66 -4.50
N GLY A 219 8.11 13.92 -4.79
CA GLY A 219 6.79 14.31 -5.31
C GLY A 219 6.69 14.38 -6.85
N GLU A 220 7.66 15.01 -7.50
CA GLU A 220 7.61 15.30 -8.95
C GLU A 220 8.78 14.72 -9.76
N GLY A 221 9.78 14.16 -9.09
CA GLY A 221 11.01 13.65 -9.71
C GLY A 221 10.83 12.31 -10.40
N ASP A 222 11.92 11.60 -10.67
CA ASP A 222 11.88 10.32 -11.39
C ASP A 222 11.64 9.10 -10.48
N PHE A 223 11.52 9.31 -9.16
CA PHE A 223 11.52 8.22 -8.18
C PHE A 223 10.34 8.27 -7.21
N LEU A 224 9.89 7.10 -6.82
CA LEU A 224 9.05 6.86 -5.65
C LEU A 224 9.83 6.05 -4.62
N PHE A 225 9.48 6.23 -3.36
CA PHE A 225 10.18 5.60 -2.25
C PHE A 225 9.22 4.96 -1.25
N SER A 226 9.58 3.75 -0.85
CA SER A 226 9.00 3.05 0.28
C SER A 226 10.12 2.49 1.15
N LEU A 227 9.82 2.21 2.40
CA LEU A 227 10.77 1.79 3.42
C LEU A 227 10.29 0.51 4.06
N SER A 228 11.20 -0.35 4.49
CA SER A 228 10.88 -1.47 5.35
C SER A 228 11.87 -1.55 6.50
N THR A 229 11.33 -1.80 7.68
CA THR A 229 12.11 -2.01 8.90
C THR A 229 12.84 -3.35 8.88
N GLY A 230 12.44 -4.27 8.00
CA GLY A 230 13.04 -5.59 7.83
C GLY A 230 12.64 -6.59 8.91
N SER A 231 13.13 -7.83 8.77
CA SER A 231 12.55 -8.98 9.48
C SER A 231 13.22 -9.36 10.82
N GLN A 232 14.26 -8.63 11.23
CA GLN A 232 15.08 -8.96 12.39
C GLN A 232 14.86 -8.01 13.56
N GLY A 233 14.60 -8.56 14.76
CA GLY A 233 14.51 -7.81 16.02
C GLY A 233 13.22 -8.06 16.80
N ASN A 234 13.05 -7.31 17.90
CA ASN A 234 11.82 -7.29 18.71
C ASN A 234 10.67 -6.62 17.94
N LYS A 235 9.42 -6.83 18.37
CA LYS A 235 8.22 -6.32 17.68
C LYS A 235 8.26 -4.81 17.34
N TYR A 236 8.96 -4.01 18.15
CA TYR A 236 9.08 -2.57 17.96
C TYR A 236 10.52 -2.07 18.17
N ARG A 237 10.87 -0.96 17.50
CA ARG A 237 12.14 -0.24 17.66
C ARG A 237 11.88 1.27 17.60
N ASN A 238 12.12 1.98 18.71
CA ASN A 238 11.94 3.44 18.80
C ASN A 238 10.55 3.90 18.31
N GLY A 239 9.51 3.14 18.67
CA GLY A 239 8.14 3.37 18.22
C GLY A 239 7.79 2.78 16.85
N LEU A 240 8.76 2.48 15.98
CA LEU A 240 8.52 1.83 14.68
C LEU A 240 8.17 0.34 14.86
N ILE A 241 7.34 -0.18 13.97
CA ILE A 241 6.94 -1.58 13.90
C ILE A 241 7.95 -2.33 13.04
N LEU A 242 8.46 -3.46 13.52
CA LEU A 242 9.33 -4.34 12.72
C LEU A 242 8.50 -5.25 11.81
N ARG A 243 9.10 -5.76 10.72
CA ARG A 243 8.39 -6.53 9.67
C ARG A 243 7.24 -5.74 9.04
N HIS A 244 7.42 -4.44 8.89
CA HIS A 244 6.39 -3.53 8.39
C HIS A 244 6.98 -2.55 7.39
N ASP A 245 6.15 -2.18 6.42
CA ASP A 245 6.50 -1.28 5.33
C ASP A 245 5.88 0.10 5.55
N TYR A 246 6.61 1.15 5.17
CA TYR A 246 6.29 2.55 5.36
C TYR A 246 6.49 3.32 4.05
N SER A 247 5.84 4.48 3.92
CA SER A 247 5.95 5.33 2.74
C SER A 247 6.75 6.59 3.04
N ILE A 248 7.57 7.05 2.09
CA ILE A 248 8.13 8.41 2.15
C ILE A 248 7.16 9.34 1.42
N LEU A 249 6.54 10.26 2.17
CA LEU A 249 5.61 11.23 1.59
C LEU A 249 6.31 12.49 1.09
N HIS A 250 7.36 12.92 1.80
CA HIS A 250 8.07 14.14 1.46
C HIS A 250 9.48 14.12 2.03
N ALA A 251 10.42 14.78 1.36
CA ALA A 251 11.75 15.07 1.90
C ALA A 251 12.05 16.55 1.73
N ILE A 252 12.59 17.18 2.77
CA ILE A 252 12.85 18.61 2.77
C ILE A 252 14.16 18.90 3.49
N GLN A 253 14.86 19.92 2.99
CA GLN A 253 16.04 20.48 3.63
C GLN A 253 15.71 21.91 4.07
N ILE A 254 15.87 22.20 5.36
CA ILE A 254 15.53 23.51 5.94
C ILE A 254 16.59 23.94 6.96
N GLU A 255 16.80 25.25 7.06
CA GLU A 255 17.61 25.83 8.13
C GLU A 255 16.79 25.98 9.42
N ASP A 256 17.41 25.65 10.56
CA ASP A 256 16.87 25.89 11.90
C ASP A 256 17.03 27.37 12.34
N GLU A 257 16.65 27.69 13.57
CA GLU A 257 16.78 29.04 14.15
C GLU A 257 18.24 29.51 14.29
N LEU A 258 19.18 28.57 14.35
CA LEU A 258 20.62 28.79 14.53
C LEU A 258 21.38 28.83 13.19
N GLY A 259 20.69 28.63 12.06
CA GLY A 259 21.28 28.58 10.73
C GLY A 259 21.86 27.22 10.33
N ASN A 260 21.66 26.16 11.12
CA ASN A 260 22.10 24.82 10.75
C ASN A 260 21.11 24.21 9.75
N THR A 261 21.65 23.54 8.73
CA THR A 261 20.84 22.82 7.76
C THR A 261 20.38 21.47 8.30
N VAL A 262 19.07 21.28 8.40
CA VAL A 262 18.41 20.05 8.84
C VAL A 262 17.76 19.37 7.64
N SER A 263 18.00 18.07 7.49
CA SER A 263 17.46 17.23 6.41
C SER A 263 16.43 16.27 6.99
N LEU A 264 15.16 16.48 6.65
CA LEU A 264 14.02 15.79 7.24
C LEU A 264 13.21 15.03 6.19
N VAL A 265 12.72 13.86 6.56
CA VAL A 265 11.79 13.06 5.76
C VAL A 265 10.48 12.90 6.52
N LYS A 266 9.36 13.09 5.81
CA LYS A 266 8.02 12.79 6.29
C LYS A 266 7.67 11.38 5.86
N ILE A 267 7.40 10.52 6.83
CA ILE A 267 7.11 9.10 6.62
C ILE A 267 5.68 8.82 7.07
N ARG A 268 5.04 7.83 6.44
CA ARG A 268 3.71 7.35 6.81
C ARG A 268 3.70 5.87 7.14
N ASN A 269 3.06 5.53 8.25
CA ASN A 269 2.62 4.20 8.61
C ASN A 269 1.28 3.87 7.90
N PRO A 270 1.20 2.78 7.13
CA PRO A 270 -0.04 2.29 6.50
C PRO A 270 -1.22 2.02 7.44
N TRP A 271 -1.00 1.78 8.74
CA TRP A 271 -2.10 1.63 9.69
C TRP A 271 -2.90 2.92 9.86
N GLY A 272 -2.28 4.08 9.60
CA GLY A 272 -2.91 5.39 9.70
C GLY A 272 -3.20 5.84 11.14
N GLU A 273 -2.69 5.11 12.13
CA GLU A 273 -2.73 5.42 13.56
C GLU A 273 -1.71 4.59 14.33
N LYS A 274 -1.48 4.94 15.60
CA LYS A 274 -0.71 4.13 16.54
C LYS A 274 -1.47 2.88 16.95
N SER A 275 -0.72 1.83 17.23
CA SER A 275 -1.22 0.65 17.92
C SER A 275 -1.78 1.02 19.30
N PRO A 276 -2.62 0.16 19.91
CA PRO A 276 -3.10 0.35 21.29
C PRO A 276 -1.99 0.51 22.34
N SER A 277 -0.78 0.03 22.04
CA SER A 277 0.40 0.16 22.88
C SER A 277 1.25 1.40 22.57
N GLY A 278 0.77 2.30 21.71
CA GLY A 278 1.43 3.56 21.35
C GLY A 278 2.57 3.43 20.34
N HIS A 279 2.64 2.35 19.55
CA HIS A 279 3.66 2.15 18.52
C HIS A 279 3.10 2.39 17.11
N GLY A 280 3.94 2.53 16.10
CA GLY A 280 3.53 2.80 14.72
C GLY A 280 4.08 4.12 14.19
N GLU A 281 4.41 5.06 15.08
CA GLU A 281 5.10 6.29 14.75
C GLU A 281 6.48 6.34 15.40
N TRP A 282 7.38 7.11 14.79
CA TRP A 282 8.71 7.37 15.33
C TRP A 282 8.64 8.03 16.71
N GLY A 283 9.45 7.55 17.66
CA GLY A 283 9.55 8.09 19.02
C GLY A 283 10.86 8.79 19.34
N GLY A 284 11.71 9.05 18.33
CA GLY A 284 12.98 9.76 18.51
C GLY A 284 12.90 11.24 18.15
N ALA A 285 14.04 11.81 17.76
CA ALA A 285 14.15 13.20 17.32
C ALA A 285 13.17 13.49 16.17
N TRP A 286 12.49 14.65 16.23
CA TRP A 286 11.43 15.09 15.30
C TRP A 286 10.10 14.30 15.36
N SER A 287 9.90 13.42 16.34
CA SER A 287 8.60 12.83 16.62
C SER A 287 7.58 13.86 17.14
N ASP A 288 6.30 13.50 17.16
CA ASP A 288 5.19 14.41 17.53
C ASP A 288 5.21 14.96 18.97
N GLY A 289 6.16 14.53 19.81
CA GLY A 289 6.36 15.07 21.16
C GLY A 289 7.80 15.50 21.44
N SER A 290 8.63 15.61 20.40
CA SER A 290 10.07 15.78 20.56
C SER A 290 10.47 17.24 20.82
N GLU A 291 11.59 17.44 21.51
CA GLU A 291 12.08 18.77 21.92
C GLU A 291 12.58 19.61 20.73
N GLU A 292 12.88 18.98 19.59
CA GLU A 292 13.33 19.65 18.37
C GLU A 292 12.25 20.53 17.72
N TRP A 293 10.98 20.34 18.08
CA TRP A 293 9.88 21.17 17.60
C TRP A 293 9.82 22.53 18.27
N THR A 294 10.64 23.46 17.79
CA THR A 294 10.54 24.87 18.19
C THR A 294 9.35 25.58 17.52
N PRO A 295 8.85 26.70 18.09
CA PRO A 295 7.81 27.50 17.45
C PRO A 295 8.14 27.94 16.01
N PHE A 296 9.42 28.18 15.71
CA PHE A 296 9.88 28.48 14.36
C PHE A 296 9.70 27.30 13.41
N MET A 297 10.16 26.10 13.82
CA MET A 297 10.10 24.90 12.99
C MET A 297 8.66 24.45 12.76
N MET A 298 7.81 24.50 13.78
CA MET A 298 6.38 24.21 13.65
C MET A 298 5.70 25.10 12.62
N LYS A 299 5.99 26.43 12.63
CA LYS A 299 5.43 27.37 11.66
C LYS A 299 5.98 27.13 10.25
N LYS A 300 7.27 26.82 10.13
CA LYS A 300 7.96 26.61 8.85
C LYS A 300 7.46 25.35 8.14
N LEU A 301 7.33 24.24 8.87
CA LEU A 301 6.85 22.97 8.33
C LEU A 301 5.32 22.84 8.33
N ARG A 302 4.61 23.79 8.96
CA ARG A 302 3.15 23.74 9.18
C ARG A 302 2.73 22.40 9.79
N HIS A 303 3.58 21.86 10.67
CA HIS A 303 3.34 20.56 11.29
C HIS A 303 2.15 20.63 12.23
N LYS A 304 1.37 19.56 12.28
CA LYS A 304 0.24 19.41 13.19
C LYS A 304 0.39 18.07 13.89
N PHE A 305 0.47 18.12 15.22
CA PHE A 305 0.51 16.90 16.04
C PHE A 305 -0.82 16.17 15.95
N ARG A 306 -0.80 14.99 15.35
CA ARG A 306 -1.98 14.16 15.10
C ARG A 306 -1.55 12.71 15.03
N ASP A 307 -2.36 11.84 15.61
CA ASP A 307 -2.24 10.40 15.38
C ASP A 307 -2.90 10.08 14.04
N ASP A 308 -2.17 10.35 12.96
CA ASP A 308 -2.58 10.06 11.58
C ASP A 308 -1.64 9.06 10.89
N GLY A 309 -0.70 8.49 11.66
CA GLY A 309 0.34 7.59 11.20
C GLY A 309 1.45 8.30 10.44
N THR A 310 1.48 9.64 10.38
CA THR A 310 2.56 10.40 9.73
C THR A 310 3.48 11.06 10.73
N PHE A 311 4.78 10.98 10.49
CA PHE A 311 5.79 11.55 11.38
C PHE A 311 6.99 12.05 10.59
N TRP A 312 7.76 12.94 11.22
CA TRP A 312 9.04 13.38 10.70
C TRP A 312 10.18 12.63 11.36
N MET A 313 11.27 12.46 10.62
CA MET A 313 12.55 12.01 11.16
C MET A 313 13.70 12.61 10.36
N SER A 314 14.90 12.60 10.95
CA SER A 314 16.08 13.01 10.21
C SER A 314 16.44 11.99 9.13
N PHE A 315 17.05 12.45 8.04
CA PHE A 315 17.58 11.55 7.01
C PHE A 315 18.60 10.55 7.57
N HIS A 316 19.36 10.94 8.59
CA HIS A 316 20.31 10.07 9.24
C HIS A 316 19.61 8.93 10.00
N ASP A 317 18.62 9.28 10.83
CA ASP A 317 17.82 8.31 11.58
C ASP A 317 17.10 7.33 10.64
N MET A 318 16.62 7.83 9.50
CA MET A 318 15.99 6.99 8.48
C MET A 318 16.93 5.88 8.00
N LEU A 319 18.19 6.20 7.71
CA LEU A 319 19.18 5.22 7.23
C LEU A 319 19.53 4.16 8.29
N GLU A 320 19.47 4.52 9.58
CA GLU A 320 19.77 3.59 10.68
C GLU A 320 18.57 2.73 11.11
N ASN A 321 17.35 3.27 10.98
CA ASN A 321 16.13 2.64 11.45
C ASN A 321 15.33 1.91 10.37
N PHE A 322 15.66 2.10 9.08
CA PHE A 322 15.07 1.32 7.99
C PHE A 322 16.12 0.48 7.29
N ARG A 323 15.89 -0.84 7.29
CA ARG A 323 16.83 -1.79 6.69
C ARG A 323 16.81 -1.71 5.18
N TRP A 324 15.60 -1.64 4.60
CA TRP A 324 15.40 -1.63 3.16
C TRP A 324 14.74 -0.32 2.73
N ILE A 325 15.28 0.25 1.66
CA ILE A 325 14.73 1.40 0.96
C ILE A 325 14.41 0.92 -0.44
N TYR A 326 13.12 0.86 -0.76
CA TYR A 326 12.64 0.58 -2.10
C TYR A 326 12.65 1.88 -2.88
N ARG A 327 13.53 1.97 -3.87
CA ARG A 327 13.66 3.13 -4.74
C ARG A 327 13.20 2.74 -6.13
N THR A 328 11.99 3.15 -6.51
CA THR A 328 11.38 2.81 -7.79
C THR A 328 11.57 3.93 -8.79
N ARG A 329 12.27 3.64 -9.89
CA ARG A 329 12.36 4.55 -11.04
C ARG A 329 11.08 4.49 -11.85
N LEU A 330 10.50 5.64 -12.11
CA LEU A 330 9.38 5.78 -13.04
C LEU A 330 9.89 6.00 -14.46
N PHE A 331 9.12 5.49 -15.42
CA PHE A 331 9.40 5.66 -16.84
C PHE A 331 8.30 6.54 -17.47
N ASP A 332 8.74 7.61 -18.13
CA ASP A 332 7.88 8.48 -18.91
C ASP A 332 8.05 8.22 -20.41
N LYS A 333 7.46 9.07 -21.24
CA LYS A 333 7.50 8.96 -22.71
C LYS A 333 8.91 9.11 -23.30
N ARG A 334 9.92 9.50 -22.51
CA ARG A 334 11.31 9.65 -22.96
C ARG A 334 12.02 8.29 -23.01
N TRP A 335 11.46 7.26 -22.37
CA TRP A 335 12.04 5.93 -22.33
C TRP A 335 11.49 5.03 -23.43
N THR A 336 12.35 4.19 -23.98
CA THR A 336 11.96 3.08 -24.87
C THR A 336 12.03 1.79 -24.07
N ALA A 337 10.88 1.15 -23.86
CA ALA A 337 10.79 -0.13 -23.17
C ALA A 337 10.70 -1.27 -24.20
N THR A 338 11.48 -2.33 -23.99
CA THR A 338 11.40 -3.58 -24.75
C THR A 338 11.51 -4.74 -23.77
N GLN A 339 10.77 -5.81 -24.03
CA GLN A 339 10.80 -7.02 -23.21
C GLN A 339 10.95 -8.28 -24.08
N ARG A 340 11.58 -9.31 -23.52
CA ARG A 340 11.74 -10.63 -24.15
C ARG A 340 11.63 -11.73 -23.11
N TRP A 341 10.67 -12.62 -23.34
CA TRP A 341 10.45 -13.80 -22.53
C TRP A 341 11.30 -14.96 -23.00
N MET A 342 11.73 -15.78 -22.05
CA MET A 342 12.49 -17.00 -22.33
C MET A 342 12.10 -18.08 -21.34
N SER A 343 11.60 -19.20 -21.85
CA SER A 343 11.43 -20.40 -21.04
C SER A 343 12.78 -21.11 -20.88
N VAL A 344 13.11 -21.45 -19.63
CA VAL A 344 14.32 -22.15 -19.25
C VAL A 344 13.91 -23.33 -18.37
N GLY A 345 14.29 -24.55 -18.76
CA GLY A 345 14.27 -25.67 -17.82
C GLY A 345 15.44 -25.52 -16.86
N VAL A 346 15.15 -25.38 -15.56
CA VAL A 346 16.17 -25.23 -14.52
C VAL A 346 16.85 -26.59 -14.29
N PRO A 347 18.11 -26.78 -14.69
CA PRO A 347 18.80 -28.04 -14.47
C PRO A 347 19.20 -28.19 -13.00
N TRP A 348 19.18 -29.42 -12.49
CA TRP A 348 19.68 -29.74 -11.14
C TRP A 348 21.20 -29.53 -11.00
N LEU A 349 21.93 -29.54 -12.12
CA LEU A 349 23.38 -29.31 -12.17
C LEU A 349 23.66 -27.81 -12.38
N GLY A 350 24.44 -27.23 -11.47
CA GLY A 350 24.87 -25.83 -11.59
C GLY A 350 25.68 -25.57 -12.85
N GLY A 351 25.30 -24.54 -13.61
CA GLY A 351 25.99 -24.12 -14.82
C GLY A 351 25.36 -22.87 -15.45
N TYR A 352 26.10 -22.22 -16.36
CA TYR A 352 25.55 -21.11 -17.13
C TYR A 352 24.72 -21.63 -18.31
N LEU A 353 23.55 -21.03 -18.51
CA LEU A 353 22.74 -21.29 -19.70
C LEU A 353 23.48 -20.78 -20.94
N LYS A 354 23.43 -21.55 -22.03
CA LYS A 354 23.96 -21.11 -23.34
C LYS A 354 23.07 -20.05 -24.01
N LYS A 355 21.90 -19.75 -23.45
CA LYS A 355 20.98 -18.74 -23.96
C LYS A 355 21.45 -17.36 -23.52
N ARG A 356 21.35 -16.38 -24.41
CA ARG A 356 21.75 -14.99 -24.18
C ARG A 356 20.74 -14.03 -24.78
N PHE A 357 20.61 -12.87 -24.15
CA PHE A 357 19.94 -11.72 -24.74
C PHE A 357 20.98 -10.81 -25.38
N ILE A 358 20.66 -10.25 -26.54
CA ILE A 358 21.50 -9.25 -27.21
C ILE A 358 20.72 -7.94 -27.14
N VAL A 359 21.35 -6.92 -26.54
CA VAL A 359 20.80 -5.57 -26.43
C VAL A 359 21.67 -4.66 -27.26
N GLU A 360 21.08 -4.02 -28.26
CA GLU A 360 21.75 -3.06 -29.12
C GLU A 360 21.29 -1.64 -28.72
N VAL A 361 22.25 -0.80 -28.36
CA VAL A 361 22.01 0.58 -27.92
C VAL A 361 22.34 1.51 -29.09
N GLN A 362 21.32 2.03 -29.76
CA GLN A 362 21.52 2.84 -30.97
C GLN A 362 21.91 4.30 -30.66
N GLN A 363 21.56 4.80 -29.47
CA GLN A 363 21.86 6.16 -29.03
C GLN A 363 22.44 6.11 -27.62
N GLU A 364 23.45 6.94 -27.35
CA GLU A 364 24.03 7.05 -26.01
C GLU A 364 22.96 7.53 -25.01
N GLY A 365 22.88 6.85 -23.86
CA GLY A 365 21.90 7.18 -22.84
C GLY A 365 21.94 6.20 -21.66
N MET A 366 21.06 6.43 -20.69
CA MET A 366 20.90 5.52 -19.57
C MET A 366 20.15 4.26 -20.02
N VAL A 367 20.75 3.10 -19.76
CA VAL A 367 20.10 1.80 -19.99
C VAL A 367 19.75 1.17 -18.66
N VAL A 368 18.51 0.71 -18.52
CA VAL A 368 18.04 -0.07 -17.36
C VAL A 368 17.74 -1.47 -17.85
N LEU A 369 18.43 -2.46 -17.26
CA LEU A 369 18.22 -3.88 -17.57
C LEU A 369 17.57 -4.54 -16.36
N VAL A 370 16.46 -5.22 -16.59
CA VAL A 370 15.69 -5.92 -15.56
C VAL A 370 15.59 -7.37 -15.96
N LEU A 371 15.91 -8.25 -15.01
CA LEU A 371 15.66 -9.67 -15.12
C LEU A 371 14.60 -10.01 -14.06
N SER A 372 13.42 -10.39 -14.52
CA SER A 372 12.32 -10.85 -13.67
C SER A 372 11.97 -12.28 -14.05
N GLN A 373 11.50 -13.06 -13.07
CA GLN A 373 11.00 -14.42 -13.26
C GLN A 373 9.49 -14.46 -13.22
#